data_AF-A0A3D0TRL1-F1
#
_entry.id   AF-A0A3D0TRL1-F1
#
_cell.length_a   1.000
_cell.length_b   1.000
_cell.length_c   1.000
_cell.angle_alpha   90.00
_cell.angle_beta   90.00
_cell.angle_gamma   90.00
#
_symmetry.space_group_name_H-M   'P 1'
#
loop_
_entity.id
_entity.type
_entity.pdbx_description
1 polymer ?
#
loop_
_entity_poly.entity_id
_entity_poly.type
_entity_poly.pdbx_seq_one_letter_code
_entity_poly.pdbx_strand_id
1 'polypeptide(L)'
;MKKISVALASPLLVLAAFVAILGIAVPVFAQGVPPAEICNGKDDNGDGVVDENLDCDHYLTYLLDKSIQPVTVTLSDQFIEPTDFTLTQIERLLNPVRKLHAGLAFIPKRPDLHYLAYRFQDPPSFAPRPVLIENQFERRDILITNPRYLLTPTGKRKAGIPIERLLSNLPPSAADRLIAAIVPPIPQNANHYLCYDVQPYDFVTGVSARDQFQNRQFEVIRGKYLCNPTEKTHNGKVSEIVDRENHLMCYEVLPHNQLNRKVITHDQFGIRSQTAVRTEEICLPTKKTHPTCERPNEDGTAVVFDKDSKYQNTGGQFVVVEPTLATVGQTADGTLMSTPDTHVNRTGTPATGETYTFDTEMLQLSLSGGGVKTLMAQGEIHTAPRTPGDPVQSFDTDMTRLQGQLPPGDPDFDLLRIVAGTGNGMPSPGHTTLTQLPNGNWNIDSFFDITYRIDFVGAPGGPYAGQSGSTTGTIRMQHVCPNQGTAGELHDGQ
;
A
#
# COMPACT_ATOMS: atom_id res chain seq x y z
N MET A 1 -57.01 -39.86 -61.77
CA MET A 1 -58.28 -40.37 -61.22
C MET A 1 -58.41 -39.89 -59.77
N LYS A 2 -59.60 -39.39 -59.42
CA LYS A 2 -60.23 -39.25 -58.08
C LYS A 2 -59.45 -38.59 -56.91
N LYS A 3 -59.91 -37.35 -56.62
CA LYS A 3 -60.30 -36.68 -55.35
C LYS A 3 -59.97 -37.33 -53.99
N ILE A 4 -59.98 -36.43 -52.97
CA ILE A 4 -60.36 -36.56 -51.53
C ILE A 4 -59.13 -36.30 -50.62
N SER A 5 -59.10 -35.45 -49.59
CA SER A 5 -60.01 -34.45 -49.01
C SER A 5 -59.20 -33.48 -48.14
N VAL A 6 -59.65 -32.24 -48.07
CA VAL A 6 -59.33 -31.28 -47.00
C VAL A 6 -60.14 -31.65 -45.75
N ALA A 7 -59.56 -31.57 -44.54
CA ALA A 7 -60.25 -31.12 -43.32
C ALA A 7 -59.35 -31.10 -42.05
N LEU A 8 -59.21 -29.88 -41.50
CA LEU A 8 -59.25 -29.51 -40.07
C LEU A 8 -58.14 -30.02 -39.12
N ALA A 9 -57.22 -29.14 -38.69
CA ALA A 9 -57.41 -28.26 -37.51
C ALA A 9 -56.07 -27.65 -37.01
N SER A 10 -56.00 -26.31 -36.98
CA SER A 10 -55.08 -25.49 -36.16
C SER A 10 -55.52 -25.47 -34.67
N PRO A 11 -54.80 -24.84 -33.70
CA PRO A 11 -53.44 -24.25 -33.66
C PRO A 11 -52.65 -24.75 -32.40
N LEU A 12 -51.34 -24.50 -32.19
CA LEU A 12 -50.77 -23.32 -31.50
C LEU A 12 -49.25 -23.60 -31.29
N LEU A 13 -48.37 -22.74 -31.80
CA LEU A 13 -47.19 -22.12 -31.14
C LEU A 13 -46.07 -21.76 -32.13
N VAL A 14 -46.11 -20.49 -32.55
CA VAL A 14 -45.03 -19.49 -32.47
C VAL A 14 -43.60 -19.92 -32.87
N LEU A 15 -43.27 -19.56 -34.12
CA LEU A 15 -42.14 -18.70 -34.54
C LEU A 15 -40.71 -19.03 -34.02
N ALA A 16 -39.93 -19.75 -34.84
CA ALA A 16 -38.48 -19.56 -34.92
C ALA A 16 -37.98 -20.00 -36.31
N ALA A 17 -37.66 -19.03 -37.18
CA ALA A 17 -36.97 -19.24 -38.43
C ALA A 17 -36.04 -18.06 -38.71
N PHE A 18 -34.87 -18.35 -39.29
CA PHE A 18 -33.71 -17.49 -39.61
C PHE A 18 -32.76 -17.28 -38.41
N VAL A 19 -31.46 -17.61 -38.45
CA VAL A 19 -30.46 -17.55 -39.53
C VAL A 19 -29.37 -18.61 -39.29
N ALA A 20 -28.91 -19.29 -40.35
CA ALA A 20 -27.69 -20.10 -40.33
C ALA A 20 -26.91 -19.85 -41.62
N ILE A 21 -25.92 -18.95 -41.62
CA ILE A 21 -24.86 -18.86 -42.66
C ILE A 21 -23.57 -18.28 -42.03
N LEU A 22 -22.50 -19.10 -42.06
CA LEU A 22 -21.05 -18.86 -41.96
C LEU A 22 -20.49 -17.89 -40.90
N GLY A 23 -20.07 -18.44 -39.75
CA GLY A 23 -19.08 -17.83 -38.85
C GLY A 23 -17.67 -18.29 -39.19
N ILE A 24 -16.86 -17.42 -39.79
CA ILE A 24 -15.40 -17.52 -39.73
C ILE A 24 -15.03 -17.01 -38.34
N ALA A 25 -14.84 -17.92 -37.38
CA ALA A 25 -14.31 -17.57 -36.08
C ALA A 25 -12.84 -17.16 -36.27
N VAL A 26 -12.59 -15.85 -36.33
CA VAL A 26 -11.26 -15.30 -36.09
C VAL A 26 -10.88 -15.73 -34.67
N PRO A 27 -9.69 -16.34 -34.45
CA PRO A 27 -9.25 -16.63 -33.09
C PRO A 27 -9.06 -15.29 -32.38
N VAL A 28 -9.96 -14.99 -31.44
CA VAL A 28 -9.75 -13.92 -30.47
C VAL A 28 -8.61 -14.42 -29.60
N PHE A 29 -7.41 -13.93 -29.87
CA PHE A 29 -6.30 -14.06 -28.94
C PHE A 29 -6.77 -13.51 -27.59
N ALA A 30 -6.71 -14.35 -26.56
CA ALA A 30 -6.92 -13.92 -25.19
C ALA A 30 -5.82 -12.90 -24.86
N GLN A 31 -6.12 -11.62 -25.05
CA GLN A 31 -5.31 -10.54 -24.53
C GLN A 31 -5.44 -10.66 -23.01
N GLY A 32 -4.33 -10.96 -22.31
CA GLY A 32 -4.27 -10.83 -20.86
C GLY A 32 -4.76 -9.45 -20.44
N VAL A 33 -5.22 -9.32 -19.19
CA VAL A 33 -5.63 -8.01 -18.66
C VAL A 33 -4.51 -7.02 -18.97
N PRO A 34 -4.80 -5.94 -19.73
CA PRO A 34 -3.77 -5.00 -20.10
C PRO A 34 -3.07 -4.43 -18.87
N PRO A 35 -1.74 -4.20 -18.93
CA PRO A 35 -1.02 -3.56 -17.83
C PRO A 35 -1.72 -2.27 -17.42
N ALA A 36 -1.97 -2.08 -16.12
CA ALA A 36 -2.51 -0.82 -15.65
C ALA A 36 -1.50 0.31 -15.93
N GLU A 37 -1.99 1.42 -16.47
CA GLU A 37 -1.23 2.63 -16.77
C GLU A 37 -0.32 3.04 -15.61
N ILE A 38 0.86 3.56 -15.93
CA ILE A 38 1.70 4.34 -15.01
C ILE A 38 2.07 5.66 -15.68
N CYS A 39 2.33 6.72 -14.90
CA CYS A 39 2.68 8.05 -15.44
C CYS A 39 4.07 8.09 -16.09
N ASN A 40 4.24 7.42 -17.24
CA ASN A 40 5.49 7.27 -17.96
C ASN A 40 5.41 7.85 -19.40
N GLY A 41 4.23 8.31 -19.82
CA GLY A 41 3.98 8.88 -21.15
C GLY A 41 3.88 7.84 -22.27
N LYS A 42 3.50 6.61 -21.93
CA LYS A 42 3.19 5.51 -22.85
C LYS A 42 1.75 5.07 -22.62
N ASP A 43 1.19 4.44 -23.64
CA ASP A 43 -0.05 3.69 -23.57
C ASP A 43 0.33 2.28 -23.12
N ASP A 44 0.28 2.03 -21.81
CA ASP A 44 0.71 0.76 -21.21
C ASP A 44 -0.37 -0.33 -21.38
N ASN A 45 -1.64 0.08 -21.49
CA ASN A 45 -2.80 -0.80 -21.62
C ASN A 45 -3.24 -1.06 -23.09
N GLY A 46 -2.65 -0.34 -24.05
CA GLY A 46 -2.89 -0.49 -25.48
C GLY A 46 -4.28 -0.01 -25.94
N ASP A 47 -4.98 0.80 -25.15
CA ASP A 47 -6.31 1.32 -25.48
C ASP A 47 -6.28 2.55 -26.42
N GLY A 48 -5.08 3.04 -26.73
CA GLY A 48 -4.82 4.18 -27.60
C GLY A 48 -4.81 5.52 -26.86
N VAL A 49 -4.95 5.52 -25.53
CA VAL A 49 -4.84 6.67 -24.65
C VAL A 49 -3.60 6.51 -23.78
N VAL A 50 -2.99 7.64 -23.38
CA VAL A 50 -1.72 7.66 -22.63
C VAL A 50 -1.99 8.22 -21.25
N ASP A 51 -1.57 7.49 -20.21
CA ASP A 51 -1.64 7.88 -18.80
C ASP A 51 -3.06 8.37 -18.36
N GLU A 52 -4.13 7.76 -18.88
CA GLU A 52 -5.51 8.13 -18.54
C GLU A 52 -5.91 7.66 -17.15
N ASN A 53 -6.85 8.38 -16.54
CA ASN A 53 -7.33 8.13 -15.17
C ASN A 53 -6.27 8.17 -14.06
N LEU A 54 -5.02 8.55 -14.36
CA LEU A 54 -3.96 8.76 -13.38
C LEU A 54 -3.78 10.23 -13.00
N ASP A 55 -3.44 10.50 -11.75
CA ASP A 55 -2.92 11.81 -11.34
C ASP A 55 -1.40 11.85 -11.58
N CYS A 56 -0.99 12.47 -12.68
CA CYS A 56 0.41 12.50 -13.11
C CYS A 56 1.18 13.74 -12.61
N ASP A 57 0.75 14.33 -11.50
CA ASP A 57 1.37 15.53 -10.94
C ASP A 57 2.71 15.23 -10.28
N HIS A 58 3.77 15.77 -10.87
CA HIS A 58 5.11 15.82 -10.27
C HIS A 58 5.23 17.02 -9.35
N TYR A 59 6.04 16.88 -8.30
CA TYR A 59 6.31 17.96 -7.35
C TYR A 59 7.80 18.21 -7.21
N LEU A 60 8.21 19.48 -7.29
CA LEU A 60 9.54 19.90 -6.86
C LEU A 60 9.44 20.42 -5.43
N THR A 61 10.32 19.94 -4.54
CA THR A 61 10.23 20.23 -3.11
C THR A 61 11.21 21.31 -2.68
N TYR A 62 10.81 22.08 -1.68
CA TYR A 62 11.56 23.19 -1.13
C TYR A 62 11.64 23.11 0.39
N LEU A 63 12.84 23.29 0.93
CA LEU A 63 13.04 23.46 2.37
C LEU A 63 12.35 24.74 2.85
N LEU A 64 11.51 24.64 3.88
CA LEU A 64 10.84 25.78 4.53
C LEU A 64 11.32 26.06 5.96
N ASP A 65 11.57 25.00 6.72
CA ASP A 65 11.97 25.02 8.13
C ASP A 65 11.20 26.04 9.01
N LYS A 66 9.92 25.74 9.27
CA LYS A 66 9.04 26.56 10.11
C LYS A 66 8.49 25.74 11.27
N SER A 67 8.93 26.03 12.50
CA SER A 67 8.32 25.46 13.70
C SER A 67 6.86 25.90 13.86
N ILE A 68 6.04 25.00 14.38
CA ILE A 68 4.64 25.25 14.68
C ILE A 68 4.35 24.88 16.14
N GLN A 69 3.19 25.32 16.64
CA GLN A 69 2.66 24.72 17.87
C GLN A 69 2.32 23.25 17.59
N PRO A 70 2.62 22.33 18.52
CA PRO A 70 2.30 20.92 18.34
C PRO A 70 0.84 20.69 17.97
N VAL A 71 0.60 19.89 16.94
CA VAL A 71 -0.74 19.48 16.52
C VAL A 71 -0.81 17.96 16.53
N THR A 72 -1.78 17.40 17.23
CA THR A 72 -2.00 15.95 17.25
C THR A 72 -3.00 15.53 16.17
N VAL A 73 -2.67 14.47 15.45
CA VAL A 73 -3.53 13.85 14.44
C VAL A 73 -3.47 12.34 14.59
N THR A 74 -4.56 11.64 14.25
CA THR A 74 -4.55 10.18 14.12
C THR A 74 -4.47 9.84 12.63
N LEU A 75 -3.50 9.02 12.25
CA LEU A 75 -3.28 8.58 10.87
C LEU A 75 -3.44 7.07 10.77
N SER A 76 -4.06 6.61 9.71
CA SER A 76 -4.09 5.20 9.32
C SER A 76 -3.83 5.06 7.83
N ASP A 77 -3.16 4.00 7.45
CA ASP A 77 -2.97 3.65 6.06
C ASP A 77 -2.79 2.13 5.92
N GLN A 78 -2.41 1.66 4.73
CA GLN A 78 -2.22 0.22 4.52
C GLN A 78 -1.00 -0.38 5.26
N PHE A 79 -0.20 0.42 5.96
CA PHE A 79 0.92 -0.05 6.76
C PHE A 79 0.67 0.05 8.25
N ILE A 80 -0.14 1.01 8.70
CA ILE A 80 -0.40 1.22 10.12
C ILE A 80 -1.89 1.32 10.43
N GLU A 81 -2.25 0.80 11.60
CA GLU A 81 -3.55 1.04 12.22
C GLU A 81 -3.67 2.53 12.63
N PRO A 82 -4.88 3.01 12.97
CA PRO A 82 -5.07 4.35 13.52
C PRO A 82 -4.10 4.65 14.66
N THR A 83 -3.14 5.52 14.38
CA THR A 83 -2.02 5.84 15.27
C THR A 83 -1.88 7.34 15.44
N ASP A 84 -1.66 7.79 16.68
CA ASP A 84 -1.50 9.21 16.99
C ASP A 84 -0.09 9.71 16.67
N PHE A 85 -0.02 10.85 15.99
CA PHE A 85 1.21 11.57 15.66
C PHE A 85 1.14 13.01 16.16
N THR A 86 2.28 13.55 16.57
CA THR A 86 2.42 14.96 16.91
C THR A 86 3.25 15.69 15.84
N LEU A 87 2.64 16.67 15.18
CA LEU A 87 3.27 17.51 14.16
C LEU A 87 3.94 18.72 14.82
N THR A 88 5.22 18.98 14.54
CA THR A 88 5.97 20.07 15.21
C THR A 88 6.60 21.09 14.29
N GLN A 89 6.75 20.75 13.00
CA GLN A 89 7.45 21.60 12.04
C GLN A 89 6.91 21.40 10.63
N ILE A 90 6.79 22.48 9.88
CA ILE A 90 6.61 22.44 8.43
C ILE A 90 8.00 22.47 7.80
N GLU A 91 8.42 21.34 7.25
CA GLU A 91 9.79 21.17 6.77
C GLU A 91 9.92 21.38 5.27
N ARG A 92 8.89 20.99 4.50
CA ARG A 92 8.90 21.08 3.03
C ARG A 92 7.63 21.70 2.46
N LEU A 93 7.80 22.36 1.33
CA LEU A 93 6.74 22.72 0.38
C LEU A 93 6.94 21.96 -0.91
N LEU A 94 5.92 21.24 -1.35
CA LEU A 94 5.87 20.55 -2.63
C LEU A 94 5.08 21.41 -3.62
N ASN A 95 5.74 21.87 -4.68
CA ASN A 95 5.11 22.63 -5.75
C ASN A 95 4.89 21.74 -6.98
N PRO A 96 3.68 21.74 -7.59
CA PRO A 96 3.48 21.15 -8.90
C PRO A 96 4.51 21.67 -9.90
N VAL A 97 5.11 20.76 -10.66
CA VAL A 97 6.19 21.09 -11.58
C VAL A 97 5.96 20.52 -12.97
N ARG A 98 6.22 21.33 -14.00
CA ARG A 98 6.36 20.80 -15.34
C ARG A 98 7.71 20.10 -15.45
N LYS A 99 7.70 18.78 -15.63
CA LYS A 99 8.91 17.97 -15.77
C LYS A 99 9.16 17.61 -17.23
N LEU A 100 10.41 17.65 -17.64
CA LEU A 100 10.90 17.05 -18.87
C LEU A 100 11.82 15.88 -18.51
N HIS A 101 11.51 14.70 -19.04
CA HIS A 101 12.31 13.50 -18.84
C HIS A 101 12.18 12.60 -20.07
N ALA A 102 13.30 12.02 -20.52
CA ALA A 102 13.35 11.16 -21.72
C ALA A 102 12.68 11.78 -22.98
N GLY A 103 12.76 13.10 -23.15
CA GLY A 103 12.13 13.82 -24.28
C GLY A 103 10.63 14.08 -24.12
N LEU A 104 10.00 13.54 -23.07
CA LEU A 104 8.58 13.71 -22.77
C LEU A 104 8.36 14.88 -21.79
N ALA A 105 7.22 15.55 -21.93
CA ALA A 105 6.81 16.65 -21.08
C ALA A 105 5.61 16.27 -20.22
N PHE A 106 5.80 16.31 -18.90
CA PHE A 106 4.76 16.06 -17.92
C PHE A 106 4.29 17.40 -17.37
N ILE A 107 3.04 17.75 -17.67
CA ILE A 107 2.42 19.02 -17.29
C ILE A 107 1.49 18.75 -16.11
N PRO A 108 1.55 19.52 -15.02
CA PRO A 108 0.63 19.35 -13.90
C PRO A 108 -0.83 19.46 -14.34
N LYS A 109 -1.61 18.41 -14.05
CA LYS A 109 -3.07 18.35 -14.15
C LYS A 109 -3.71 19.24 -13.09
N ARG A 110 -3.12 19.38 -11.90
CA ARG A 110 -3.61 20.25 -10.80
C ARG A 110 -2.57 21.28 -10.36
N PRO A 111 -2.35 22.36 -11.15
CA PRO A 111 -1.31 23.36 -10.87
C PRO A 111 -1.53 24.17 -9.57
N ASP A 112 -2.71 24.08 -8.96
CA ASP A 112 -3.09 24.70 -7.69
C ASP A 112 -2.93 23.78 -6.48
N LEU A 113 -2.83 22.46 -6.67
CA LEU A 113 -2.64 21.48 -5.60
C LEU A 113 -1.18 21.47 -5.14
N HIS A 114 -0.87 22.08 -4.01
CA HIS A 114 0.46 21.97 -3.40
C HIS A 114 0.39 21.07 -2.17
N TYR A 115 1.55 20.68 -1.63
CA TYR A 115 1.60 20.00 -0.33
C TYR A 115 2.55 20.68 0.64
N LEU A 116 2.21 20.64 1.91
CA LEU A 116 3.15 20.89 3.01
C LEU A 116 3.52 19.57 3.67
N ALA A 117 4.80 19.37 3.93
CA ALA A 117 5.28 18.24 4.72
C ALA A 117 5.45 18.65 6.18
N TYR A 118 4.61 18.08 7.03
CA TYR A 118 4.67 18.24 8.47
C TYR A 118 5.51 17.12 9.08
N ARG A 119 6.56 17.49 9.80
CA ARG A 119 7.45 16.56 10.47
C ARG A 119 6.82 16.03 11.75
N PHE A 120 6.92 14.73 11.97
CA PHE A 120 6.56 14.09 13.23
C PHE A 120 7.61 14.35 14.31
N GLN A 121 7.14 14.58 15.52
CA GLN A 121 7.92 14.42 16.74
C GLN A 121 7.85 12.96 17.17
N ASP A 122 9.02 12.35 17.36
CA ASP A 122 9.20 11.01 17.94
C ASP A 122 8.19 9.97 17.42
N PRO A 123 8.21 9.66 16.10
CA PRO A 123 7.26 8.72 15.52
C PRO A 123 7.39 7.33 16.18
N PRO A 124 6.29 6.55 16.23
CA PRO A 124 6.30 5.20 16.77
C PRO A 124 7.27 4.30 16.00
N SER A 125 7.78 3.28 16.68
CA SER A 125 8.62 2.25 16.06
C SER A 125 7.87 1.57 14.92
N PHE A 126 8.53 1.39 13.78
CA PHE A 126 7.96 0.74 12.62
C PHE A 126 8.84 -0.42 12.16
N ALA A 127 8.24 -1.60 11.99
CA ALA A 127 8.92 -2.76 11.43
C ALA A 127 9.12 -2.55 9.92
N PRO A 128 10.38 -2.58 9.41
CA PRO A 128 10.64 -2.32 7.99
C PRO A 128 9.87 -3.25 7.05
N ARG A 129 9.42 -2.73 5.90
CA ARG A 129 8.59 -3.48 4.94
C ARG A 129 9.11 -3.38 3.51
N PRO A 130 9.21 -4.51 2.78
CA PRO A 130 9.56 -4.49 1.38
C PRO A 130 8.35 -4.07 0.53
N VAL A 131 8.60 -3.26 -0.49
CA VAL A 131 7.58 -2.74 -1.41
C VAL A 131 8.18 -2.69 -2.81
N LEU A 132 7.47 -3.21 -3.81
CA LEU A 132 7.86 -3.08 -5.21
C LEU A 132 7.24 -1.80 -5.77
N ILE A 133 8.08 -0.82 -6.06
CA ILE A 133 7.66 0.42 -6.72
C ILE A 133 7.87 0.34 -8.22
N GLU A 134 7.01 1.01 -8.97
CA GLU A 134 7.18 1.24 -10.40
C GLU A 134 6.78 2.66 -10.75
N ASN A 135 7.70 3.38 -11.40
CA ASN A 135 7.47 4.74 -11.86
C ASN A 135 8.32 5.02 -13.12
N GLN A 136 8.22 6.24 -13.65
CA GLN A 136 8.92 6.65 -14.87
C GLN A 136 10.47 6.60 -14.80
N PHE A 137 11.04 6.44 -13.61
CA PHE A 137 12.48 6.36 -13.39
C PHE A 137 12.96 4.92 -13.25
N GLU A 138 12.20 4.08 -12.55
CA GLU A 138 12.60 2.72 -12.25
C GLU A 138 11.42 1.83 -11.83
N ARG A 139 11.67 0.52 -11.88
CA ARG A 139 10.90 -0.52 -11.18
C ARG A 139 11.86 -1.21 -10.20
N ARG A 140 11.55 -1.19 -8.91
CA ARG A 140 12.50 -1.58 -7.85
C ARG A 140 11.82 -2.03 -6.57
N ASP A 141 12.38 -3.06 -5.93
CA ASP A 141 12.09 -3.39 -4.54
C ASP A 141 12.83 -2.42 -3.60
N ILE A 142 12.07 -1.75 -2.75
CA ILE A 142 12.57 -0.84 -1.72
C ILE A 142 12.17 -1.33 -0.34
N LEU A 143 12.95 -0.97 0.69
CA LEU A 143 12.60 -1.21 2.08
C LEU A 143 12.15 0.11 2.72
N ILE A 144 10.87 0.21 3.08
CA ILE A 144 10.37 1.32 3.89
C ILE A 144 10.66 1.08 5.37
N THR A 145 10.96 2.15 6.09
CA THR A 145 11.33 2.13 7.51
C THR A 145 10.42 3.08 8.28
N ASN A 146 10.91 4.15 8.91
CA ASN A 146 10.11 4.91 9.86
C ASN A 146 9.14 5.90 9.18
N PRO A 147 7.94 6.14 9.74
CA PRO A 147 7.11 7.28 9.37
C PRO A 147 7.85 8.59 9.60
N ARG A 148 7.75 9.51 8.64
CA ARG A 148 8.56 10.74 8.61
C ARG A 148 7.74 12.02 8.49
N TYR A 149 6.82 12.05 7.54
CA TYR A 149 6.03 13.24 7.23
C TYR A 149 4.54 12.91 7.05
N LEU A 150 3.70 13.86 7.43
CA LEU A 150 2.34 13.99 6.90
C LEU A 150 2.35 15.04 5.78
N LEU A 151 1.90 14.68 4.58
CA LEU A 151 1.62 15.64 3.52
C LEU A 151 0.16 16.08 3.55
N THR A 152 -0.06 17.39 3.49
CA THR A 152 -1.38 18.00 3.52
C THR A 152 -1.66 18.82 2.25
N PRO A 153 -2.80 18.62 1.56
CA PRO A 153 -3.20 19.47 0.46
C PRO A 153 -3.22 20.93 0.90
N THR A 154 -2.48 21.76 0.19
CA THR A 154 -2.20 23.14 0.58
C THR A 154 -2.42 24.08 -0.60
N GLY A 155 -3.14 25.16 -0.36
CA GLY A 155 -3.20 26.29 -1.28
C GLY A 155 -1.93 27.11 -1.15
N LYS A 156 -1.34 27.53 -2.27
CA LYS A 156 -0.15 28.39 -2.25
C LYS A 156 -0.33 29.64 -3.10
N ARG A 157 0.16 30.77 -2.58
CA ARG A 157 0.35 31.99 -3.35
C ARG A 157 1.77 32.52 -3.16
N LYS A 158 2.39 32.94 -4.27
CA LYS A 158 3.64 33.70 -4.22
C LYS A 158 3.30 35.10 -3.70
N ALA A 159 3.92 35.52 -2.60
CA ALA A 159 3.67 36.85 -2.05
C ALA A 159 4.95 37.48 -1.53
N GLY A 160 5.21 38.70 -1.98
CA GLY A 160 6.23 39.58 -1.41
C GLY A 160 5.72 40.39 -0.21
N ILE A 161 4.51 40.11 0.27
CA ILE A 161 3.80 40.95 1.23
C ILE A 161 3.81 40.24 2.61
N PRO A 162 4.38 40.86 3.66
CA PRO A 162 4.32 40.32 5.02
C PRO A 162 2.91 40.49 5.60
N ILE A 163 2.06 39.48 5.41
CA ILE A 163 0.65 39.48 5.85
C ILE A 163 0.53 39.71 7.36
N GLU A 164 1.44 39.19 8.18
CA GLU A 164 1.34 39.36 9.64
C GLU A 164 1.32 40.85 10.04
N ARG A 165 2.11 41.69 9.34
CA ARG A 165 2.13 43.15 9.56
C ARG A 165 0.90 43.86 8.99
N LEU A 166 0.26 43.30 7.96
CA LEU A 166 -0.95 43.88 7.39
C LEU A 166 -2.18 43.57 8.25
N LEU A 167 -2.29 42.33 8.73
CA LEU A 167 -3.43 41.91 9.55
C LEU A 167 -3.43 42.56 10.94
N SER A 168 -2.26 42.85 11.51
CA SER A 168 -2.17 43.52 12.81
C SER A 168 -2.66 44.97 12.80
N ASN A 169 -2.76 45.60 11.62
CA ASN A 169 -3.01 47.04 11.49
C ASN A 169 -4.37 47.38 10.86
N LEU A 170 -5.20 46.37 10.54
CA LEU A 170 -6.47 46.56 9.85
C LEU A 170 -7.67 46.29 10.76
N PRO A 171 -8.78 47.03 10.59
CA PRO A 171 -10.07 46.65 11.17
C PRO A 171 -10.47 45.23 10.74
N PRO A 172 -11.13 44.42 11.60
CA PRO A 172 -11.46 43.02 11.30
C PRO A 172 -12.16 42.81 9.94
N SER A 173 -13.13 43.66 9.60
CA SER A 173 -13.89 43.57 8.35
C SER A 173 -13.10 43.94 7.08
N ALA A 174 -12.00 44.69 7.23
CA ALA A 174 -11.05 44.97 6.15
C ALA A 174 -10.00 43.85 6.06
N ALA A 175 -9.59 43.29 7.20
CA ALA A 175 -8.72 42.12 7.27
C ALA A 175 -9.36 40.91 6.59
N ASP A 176 -10.64 40.61 6.84
CA ASP A 176 -11.33 39.46 6.24
C ASP A 176 -11.41 39.54 4.71
N ARG A 177 -11.71 40.73 4.15
CA ARG A 177 -11.72 40.96 2.71
C ARG A 177 -10.34 40.84 2.09
N LEU A 178 -9.31 41.33 2.79
CA LEU A 178 -7.93 41.22 2.35
C LEU A 178 -7.42 39.77 2.42
N ILE A 179 -7.79 39.04 3.47
CA ILE A 179 -7.52 37.59 3.62
C ILE A 179 -8.14 36.84 2.45
N ALA A 180 -9.43 37.03 2.16
CA ALA A 180 -10.10 36.35 1.04
C ALA A 180 -9.45 36.67 -0.32
N ALA A 181 -8.91 37.87 -0.51
CA ALA A 181 -8.24 38.27 -1.75
C ALA A 181 -6.80 37.74 -1.87
N ILE A 182 -6.11 37.45 -0.76
CA ILE A 182 -4.69 37.09 -0.76
C ILE A 182 -4.45 35.61 -0.47
N VAL A 183 -5.29 35.00 0.37
CA VAL A 183 -5.13 33.64 0.83
C VAL A 183 -5.61 32.66 -0.24
N PRO A 184 -4.74 31.71 -0.66
CA PRO A 184 -5.15 30.69 -1.60
C PRO A 184 -6.20 29.75 -0.96
N PRO A 185 -7.20 29.26 -1.72
CA PRO A 185 -8.13 28.28 -1.21
C PRO A 185 -7.42 26.95 -0.91
N ILE A 186 -7.94 26.18 0.05
CA ILE A 186 -7.45 24.83 0.33
C ILE A 186 -7.93 23.89 -0.80
N PRO A 187 -7.03 23.20 -1.52
CA PRO A 187 -7.40 22.23 -2.53
C PRO A 187 -8.34 21.16 -1.96
N GLN A 188 -9.41 20.85 -2.69
CA GLN A 188 -10.37 19.79 -2.34
C GLN A 188 -10.06 18.52 -3.14
N ASN A 189 -10.63 17.38 -2.73
CA ASN A 189 -10.51 16.09 -3.43
C ASN A 189 -9.05 15.70 -3.71
N ALA A 190 -8.20 15.78 -2.70
CA ALA A 190 -6.79 15.40 -2.80
C ALA A 190 -6.43 14.53 -1.60
N ASN A 191 -5.60 13.50 -1.82
CA ASN A 191 -5.08 12.65 -0.77
C ASN A 191 -4.28 13.45 0.26
N HIS A 192 -4.35 13.02 1.51
CA HIS A 192 -3.25 13.20 2.45
C HIS A 192 -2.28 12.04 2.27
N TYR A 193 -1.01 12.25 2.60
CA TYR A 193 -0.01 11.17 2.54
C TYR A 193 0.73 10.99 3.85
N LEU A 194 0.90 9.74 4.25
CA LEU A 194 1.88 9.35 5.25
C LEU A 194 3.14 8.90 4.53
N CYS A 195 4.24 9.62 4.75
CA CYS A 195 5.53 9.33 4.11
C CYS A 195 6.45 8.55 5.04
N TYR A 196 7.06 7.51 4.49
CA TYR A 196 8.02 6.64 5.18
C TYR A 196 9.42 6.84 4.62
N ASP A 197 10.41 6.82 5.50
CA ASP A 197 11.83 6.79 5.12
C ASP A 197 12.12 5.53 4.31
N VAL A 198 12.82 5.68 3.18
CA VAL A 198 13.27 4.57 2.35
C VAL A 198 14.74 4.29 2.65
N GLN A 199 15.10 3.01 2.80
CA GLN A 199 16.50 2.62 2.96
C GLN A 199 17.32 3.16 1.77
N PRO A 200 18.43 3.89 2.01
CA PRO A 200 19.16 4.54 0.94
C PRO A 200 19.66 3.55 -0.12
N TYR A 201 19.48 3.92 -1.39
CA TYR A 201 20.10 3.27 -2.55
C TYR A 201 20.50 4.34 -3.56
N ASP A 202 21.58 4.08 -4.29
CA ASP A 202 22.05 5.00 -5.32
C ASP A 202 21.26 4.79 -6.62
N PHE A 203 20.89 5.90 -7.26
CA PHE A 203 20.13 5.92 -8.51
C PHE A 203 20.45 7.22 -9.23
N VAL A 204 20.86 7.23 -10.51
CA VAL A 204 21.18 8.48 -11.21
C VAL A 204 20.37 8.64 -12.48
N THR A 205 19.57 9.70 -12.56
CA THR A 205 18.94 10.12 -13.82
C THR A 205 18.80 11.64 -13.94
N GLY A 206 18.80 12.13 -15.18
CA GLY A 206 18.66 13.56 -15.48
C GLY A 206 17.21 13.97 -15.75
N VAL A 207 16.80 15.11 -15.19
CA VAL A 207 15.50 15.73 -15.47
C VAL A 207 15.64 17.24 -15.66
N SER A 208 14.75 17.85 -16.45
CA SER A 208 14.57 19.31 -16.42
C SER A 208 13.23 19.62 -15.78
N ALA A 209 13.20 20.56 -14.83
CA ALA A 209 12.02 20.88 -14.05
C ALA A 209 11.76 22.39 -14.09
N ARG A 210 10.52 22.76 -14.35
CA ARG A 210 10.05 24.15 -14.39
C ARG A 210 8.81 24.33 -13.53
N ASP A 211 8.95 25.12 -12.47
CA ASP A 211 7.84 25.55 -11.63
C ASP A 211 7.78 27.08 -11.56
N GLN A 212 7.00 27.62 -10.62
CA GLN A 212 6.82 29.06 -10.40
C GLN A 212 8.00 29.76 -9.70
N PHE A 213 9.04 29.03 -9.30
CA PHE A 213 10.27 29.56 -8.70
C PHE A 213 11.48 29.44 -9.62
N GLN A 214 11.57 28.38 -10.42
CA GLN A 214 12.75 28.11 -11.23
C GLN A 214 12.46 27.29 -12.49
N ASN A 215 13.45 27.29 -13.39
CA ASN A 215 13.50 26.47 -14.60
C ASN A 215 14.94 25.97 -14.75
N ARG A 216 15.22 24.72 -14.35
CA ARG A 216 16.58 24.18 -14.17
C ARG A 216 16.66 22.70 -14.55
N GLN A 217 17.89 22.23 -14.78
CA GLN A 217 18.22 20.81 -14.87
C GLN A 217 18.65 20.29 -13.49
N PHE A 218 18.33 19.03 -13.23
CA PHE A 218 18.65 18.33 -12.00
C PHE A 218 19.11 16.91 -12.29
N GLU A 219 20.01 16.42 -11.45
CA GLU A 219 20.33 15.00 -11.31
C GLU A 219 19.54 14.45 -10.12
N VAL A 220 18.73 13.43 -10.37
CA VAL A 220 18.05 12.65 -9.34
C VAL A 220 19.04 11.58 -8.88
N ILE A 221 19.36 11.52 -7.58
CA ILE A 221 20.52 10.75 -7.10
C ILE A 221 20.22 9.58 -6.14
N ARG A 222 19.04 9.56 -5.49
CA ARG A 222 18.59 8.46 -4.61
C ARG A 222 17.14 8.61 -4.18
N GLY A 223 16.48 7.50 -3.86
CA GLY A 223 15.18 7.47 -3.20
C GLY A 223 15.25 7.96 -1.75
N LYS A 224 14.25 8.72 -1.30
CA LYS A 224 14.18 9.28 0.05
C LYS A 224 12.95 8.82 0.81
N TYR A 225 11.77 8.96 0.20
CA TYR A 225 10.51 8.71 0.88
C TYR A 225 9.50 8.05 -0.06
N LEU A 226 8.78 7.05 0.45
CA LEU A 226 7.54 6.58 -0.15
C LEU A 226 6.37 7.19 0.63
N CYS A 227 5.54 7.98 -0.06
CA CYS A 227 4.38 8.65 0.48
C CYS A 227 3.12 7.91 0.05
N ASN A 228 2.45 7.33 1.03
CA ASN A 228 1.31 6.45 0.88
C ASN A 228 0.01 7.19 1.25
N PRO A 229 -1.09 7.07 0.47
CA PRO A 229 -2.37 7.68 0.83
C PRO A 229 -2.81 7.28 2.24
N THR A 230 -3.20 8.25 3.05
CA THR A 230 -3.57 8.04 4.45
C THR A 230 -4.91 8.66 4.78
N GLU A 231 -5.70 7.96 5.60
CA GLU A 231 -6.83 8.56 6.29
C GLU A 231 -6.30 9.36 7.49
N LYS A 232 -6.86 10.55 7.70
CA LYS A 232 -6.46 11.44 8.80
C LYS A 232 -7.66 11.88 9.60
N THR A 233 -7.60 11.65 10.91
CA THR A 233 -8.53 12.23 11.87
C THR A 233 -7.88 13.40 12.60
N HIS A 234 -8.56 14.54 12.61
CA HIS A 234 -8.14 15.74 13.33
C HIS A 234 -9.36 16.47 13.90
N ASN A 235 -9.39 16.73 15.21
CA ASN A 235 -10.52 17.33 15.92
C ASN A 235 -11.87 16.63 15.64
N GLY A 236 -11.86 15.29 15.60
CA GLY A 236 -13.04 14.47 15.31
C GLY A 236 -13.50 14.48 13.84
N LYS A 237 -12.80 15.19 12.95
CA LYS A 237 -13.07 15.19 11.51
C LYS A 237 -12.14 14.22 10.80
N VAL A 238 -12.73 13.26 10.08
CA VAL A 238 -12.03 12.32 9.23
C VAL A 238 -11.83 12.92 7.83
N SER A 239 -10.63 12.79 7.29
CA SER A 239 -10.29 13.06 5.89
C SER A 239 -10.01 11.71 5.24
N GLU A 240 -10.95 11.23 4.43
CA GLU A 240 -10.86 9.94 3.75
C GLU A 240 -9.80 9.95 2.63
N ILE A 241 -9.35 8.75 2.26
CA ILE A 241 -8.48 8.54 1.10
C ILE A 241 -9.30 8.77 -0.17
N VAL A 242 -8.84 9.68 -1.04
CA VAL A 242 -9.52 10.05 -2.28
C VAL A 242 -9.16 9.07 -3.40
N ASP A 243 -7.89 8.70 -3.48
CA ASP A 243 -7.35 7.76 -4.46
C ASP A 243 -6.34 6.84 -3.77
N ARG A 244 -6.62 5.53 -3.73
CA ARG A 244 -5.75 4.56 -3.07
C ARG A 244 -4.52 4.19 -3.89
N GLU A 245 -4.55 4.39 -5.20
CA GLU A 245 -3.49 3.95 -6.11
C GLU A 245 -2.46 5.05 -6.40
N ASN A 246 -2.82 6.32 -6.18
CA ASN A 246 -1.91 7.44 -6.32
C ASN A 246 -0.93 7.51 -5.14
N HIS A 247 0.27 6.96 -5.27
CA HIS A 247 1.37 7.11 -4.30
C HIS A 247 2.43 8.06 -4.84
N LEU A 248 3.23 8.67 -3.96
CA LEU A 248 4.37 9.48 -4.38
C LEU A 248 5.69 8.86 -3.91
N MET A 249 6.64 8.68 -4.82
CA MET A 249 8.03 8.42 -4.47
C MET A 249 8.83 9.71 -4.61
N CYS A 250 9.53 10.09 -3.55
CA CYS A 250 10.36 11.29 -3.49
C CYS A 250 11.83 10.92 -3.57
N TYR A 251 12.56 11.62 -4.44
CA TYR A 251 13.98 11.43 -4.69
C TYR A 251 14.77 12.71 -4.46
N GLU A 252 15.97 12.59 -3.91
CA GLU A 252 16.88 13.73 -3.77
C GLU A 252 17.38 14.21 -5.13
N VAL A 253 17.46 15.54 -5.30
CA VAL A 253 17.93 16.17 -6.53
C VAL A 253 19.12 17.11 -6.31
N LEU A 254 20.11 17.02 -7.19
CA LEU A 254 21.24 17.95 -7.23
C LEU A 254 21.18 18.85 -8.47
N PRO A 255 21.66 20.11 -8.38
CA PRO A 255 22.12 20.78 -7.17
C PRO A 255 20.95 21.32 -6.31
N HIS A 256 21.18 21.46 -5.00
CA HIS A 256 20.27 22.11 -4.06
C HIS A 256 20.25 23.65 -4.26
N ASN A 257 19.59 24.10 -5.33
CA ASN A 257 19.55 25.51 -5.72
C ASN A 257 18.92 26.39 -4.63
N GLN A 258 19.64 27.43 -4.21
CA GLN A 258 19.17 28.46 -3.29
C GLN A 258 18.19 29.42 -3.98
N LEU A 259 17.08 29.76 -3.32
CA LEU A 259 15.98 30.54 -3.89
C LEU A 259 15.49 31.67 -2.99
N ASN A 260 15.32 31.42 -1.69
CA ASN A 260 14.83 32.37 -0.68
C ASN A 260 13.55 33.12 -1.10
N ARG A 261 12.50 32.37 -1.49
CA ARG A 261 11.22 32.93 -1.97
C ARG A 261 10.15 32.92 -0.90
N LYS A 262 9.58 34.09 -0.60
CA LYS A 262 8.43 34.21 0.30
C LYS A 262 7.14 33.70 -0.34
N VAL A 263 6.38 32.96 0.46
CA VAL A 263 5.10 32.36 0.08
C VAL A 263 4.09 32.50 1.20
N ILE A 264 2.82 32.49 0.81
CA ILE A 264 1.71 32.25 1.72
C ILE A 264 1.14 30.88 1.39
N THR A 265 0.93 30.09 2.43
CA THR A 265 0.32 28.77 2.37
C THR A 265 -0.93 28.74 3.23
N HIS A 266 -1.91 27.96 2.79
CA HIS A 266 -3.15 27.75 3.53
C HIS A 266 -3.58 26.30 3.40
N ASP A 267 -3.61 25.61 4.53
CA ASP A 267 -4.12 24.25 4.66
C ASP A 267 -5.07 24.15 5.86
N GLN A 268 -5.48 22.93 6.22
CA GLN A 268 -6.40 22.72 7.33
C GLN A 268 -5.86 23.15 8.71
N PHE A 269 -4.57 23.45 8.83
CA PHE A 269 -3.94 23.94 10.07
C PHE A 269 -3.74 25.47 10.07
N GLY A 270 -4.22 26.14 9.02
CA GLY A 270 -4.32 27.60 8.95
C GLY A 270 -3.41 28.25 7.91
N ILE A 271 -3.36 29.59 7.98
CA ILE A 271 -2.64 30.44 7.03
C ILE A 271 -1.24 30.75 7.59
N ARG A 272 -0.20 30.62 6.76
CA ARG A 272 1.18 30.87 7.18
C ARG A 272 1.98 31.60 6.10
N SER A 273 2.84 32.53 6.53
CA SER A 273 3.91 33.09 5.72
C SER A 273 5.20 32.31 5.94
N GLN A 274 5.83 31.86 4.86
CA GLN A 274 7.00 30.99 4.90
C GLN A 274 8.00 31.37 3.80
N THR A 275 9.24 30.87 3.89
CA THR A 275 10.28 31.11 2.88
C THR A 275 10.76 29.79 2.31
N ALA A 276 10.58 29.58 1.00
CA ALA A 276 11.20 28.50 0.26
C ALA A 276 12.70 28.80 0.10
N VAL A 277 13.53 28.11 0.89
CA VAL A 277 14.96 28.38 1.03
C VAL A 277 15.72 27.83 -0.17
N ARG A 278 15.62 26.52 -0.40
CA ARG A 278 16.32 25.81 -1.47
C ARG A 278 15.57 24.57 -1.93
N THR A 279 15.95 24.07 -3.09
CA THR A 279 15.43 22.82 -3.67
C THR A 279 16.05 21.61 -2.99
N GLU A 280 15.29 20.55 -2.75
CA GLU A 280 15.77 19.32 -2.06
C GLU A 280 15.44 18.06 -2.87
N GLU A 281 14.17 17.87 -3.22
CA GLU A 281 13.68 16.61 -3.80
C GLU A 281 12.78 16.85 -5.02
N ILE A 282 12.58 15.80 -5.82
CA ILE A 282 11.47 15.68 -6.77
C ILE A 282 10.62 14.49 -6.36
N CYS A 283 9.31 14.69 -6.24
CA CYS A 283 8.34 13.62 -5.97
C CYS A 283 7.52 13.32 -7.22
N LEU A 284 7.28 12.04 -7.47
CA LEU A 284 6.55 11.58 -8.64
C LEU A 284 5.51 10.52 -8.29
N PRO A 285 4.39 10.51 -9.02
CA PRO A 285 3.42 9.43 -9.00
C PRO A 285 4.13 8.11 -9.22
N THR A 286 3.81 7.15 -8.37
CA THR A 286 4.46 5.85 -8.31
C THR A 286 3.40 4.81 -8.06
N LYS A 287 3.40 3.77 -8.89
CA LYS A 287 2.62 2.58 -8.63
C LYS A 287 3.31 1.78 -7.55
N LYS A 288 2.54 1.36 -6.56
CA LYS A 288 3.03 0.53 -5.46
C LYS A 288 2.41 -0.85 -5.58
N THR A 289 3.23 -1.82 -5.93
CA THR A 289 2.87 -3.24 -5.88
C THR A 289 3.56 -3.89 -4.68
N HIS A 290 2.97 -4.96 -4.16
CA HIS A 290 3.75 -5.84 -3.29
C HIS A 290 4.70 -6.66 -4.18
N PRO A 291 5.91 -7.02 -3.71
CA PRO A 291 6.80 -7.90 -4.45
C PRO A 291 6.02 -9.12 -4.95
N THR A 292 6.12 -9.38 -6.25
CA THR A 292 5.34 -10.43 -6.90
C THR A 292 5.94 -11.78 -6.56
N CYS A 293 5.16 -12.67 -5.94
CA CYS A 293 5.64 -14.00 -5.66
C CYS A 293 5.46 -14.84 -6.91
N GLU A 294 6.55 -14.97 -7.67
CA GLU A 294 6.56 -15.79 -8.88
C GLU A 294 6.62 -17.27 -8.52
N ARG A 295 5.60 -18.03 -8.93
CA ARG A 295 5.62 -19.49 -8.91
C ARG A 295 5.64 -20.05 -10.33
N PRO A 296 6.34 -21.18 -10.58
CA PRO A 296 6.24 -21.88 -11.86
C PRO A 296 4.80 -22.23 -12.23
N ASN A 297 4.55 -22.36 -13.53
CA ASN A 297 3.28 -22.88 -14.02
C ASN A 297 3.15 -24.38 -13.75
N GLU A 298 2.21 -24.76 -12.90
CA GLU A 298 1.77 -26.16 -12.75
C GLU A 298 0.49 -26.37 -13.57
N ASP A 299 0.61 -26.33 -14.90
CA ASP A 299 -0.51 -26.56 -15.85
C ASP A 299 -1.74 -25.65 -15.63
N GLY A 300 -1.49 -24.38 -15.32
CA GLY A 300 -2.52 -23.37 -15.05
C GLY A 300 -3.08 -23.44 -13.63
N THR A 301 -2.50 -24.25 -12.75
CA THR A 301 -3.04 -24.50 -11.40
C THR A 301 -2.23 -23.88 -10.27
N ALA A 302 -1.29 -22.98 -10.58
CA ALA A 302 -0.28 -22.40 -9.69
C ALA A 302 -0.67 -22.40 -8.21
N VAL A 303 0.23 -22.98 -7.40
CA VAL A 303 -0.01 -23.27 -6.00
C VAL A 303 -0.02 -22.00 -5.17
N VAL A 304 -1.13 -21.75 -4.47
CA VAL A 304 -1.31 -20.57 -3.61
C VAL A 304 -0.53 -20.71 -2.30
N PHE A 305 -0.47 -21.94 -1.78
CA PHE A 305 0.15 -22.30 -0.51
C PHE A 305 1.03 -23.53 -0.67
N ASP A 306 2.33 -23.39 -0.41
CA ASP A 306 3.30 -24.47 -0.41
C ASP A 306 4.35 -24.31 0.69
N LYS A 307 5.34 -25.19 0.68
CA LYS A 307 6.44 -25.24 1.65
C LYS A 307 7.40 -24.05 1.63
N ASP A 308 7.25 -23.09 0.74
CA ASP A 308 8.05 -21.86 0.71
C ASP A 308 7.14 -20.62 0.84
N SER A 309 5.86 -20.82 1.18
CA SER A 309 4.93 -19.73 1.43
C SER A 309 5.30 -19.03 2.74
N LYS A 310 5.27 -17.71 2.69
CA LYS A 310 5.46 -16.86 3.86
C LYS A 310 4.37 -15.82 3.88
N TYR A 311 3.67 -15.71 5.00
CA TYR A 311 2.67 -14.68 5.26
C TYR A 311 3.13 -13.83 6.44
N GLN A 312 3.02 -12.51 6.30
CA GLN A 312 3.38 -11.57 7.35
C GLN A 312 2.23 -10.62 7.63
N ASN A 313 2.08 -10.19 8.88
CA ASN A 313 1.12 -9.15 9.22
C ASN A 313 1.49 -7.83 8.52
N THR A 314 0.59 -7.30 7.69
CA THR A 314 0.76 -6.00 7.01
C THR A 314 -0.25 -4.94 7.49
N GLY A 315 -1.26 -5.32 8.26
CA GLY A 315 -2.15 -4.41 8.97
C GLY A 315 -2.22 -4.81 10.45
N GLY A 316 -1.88 -3.88 11.34
CA GLY A 316 -1.86 -4.09 12.79
C GLY A 316 -0.78 -5.04 13.29
N GLN A 317 -0.82 -5.29 14.61
CA GLN A 317 0.03 -6.25 15.31
C GLN A 317 -0.85 -7.22 16.08
N PHE A 318 -0.35 -8.43 16.33
CA PHE A 318 -0.97 -9.31 17.32
C PHE A 318 -0.90 -8.63 18.69
N VAL A 319 -2.02 -8.52 19.39
CA VAL A 319 -2.04 -8.11 20.79
C VAL A 319 -1.91 -9.39 21.60
N VAL A 320 -0.77 -9.57 22.26
CA VAL A 320 -0.48 -10.75 23.08
C VAL A 320 -0.96 -10.53 24.51
N VAL A 321 -0.67 -9.35 25.07
CA VAL A 321 -1.11 -8.92 26.41
C VAL A 321 -1.76 -7.55 26.28
N GLU A 322 -2.99 -7.41 26.75
CA GLU A 322 -3.66 -6.11 26.79
C GLU A 322 -2.97 -5.15 27.77
N PRO A 323 -2.72 -3.89 27.38
CA PRO A 323 -2.23 -2.88 28.31
C PRO A 323 -3.29 -2.59 29.37
N THR A 324 -2.89 -2.59 30.64
CA THR A 324 -3.73 -2.11 31.75
C THR A 324 -2.97 -1.08 32.57
N LEU A 325 -3.63 -0.45 33.54
CA LEU A 325 -2.95 0.43 34.51
C LEU A 325 -1.82 -0.28 35.28
N ALA A 326 -1.79 -1.62 35.29
CA ALA A 326 -0.80 -2.43 36.00
C ALA A 326 0.14 -3.24 35.08
N THR A 327 -0.12 -3.29 33.76
CA THR A 327 0.62 -4.13 32.79
C THR A 327 1.02 -3.31 31.56
N VAL A 328 2.30 -3.39 31.18
CA VAL A 328 2.76 -2.92 29.87
C VAL A 328 2.19 -3.87 28.82
N GLY A 329 1.40 -3.34 27.89
CA GLY A 329 0.83 -4.14 26.81
C GLY A 329 1.93 -4.77 25.96
N GLN A 330 1.69 -5.97 25.47
CA GLN A 330 2.61 -6.68 24.60
C GLN A 330 1.96 -6.92 23.26
N THR A 331 2.59 -6.42 22.21
CA THR A 331 2.21 -6.69 20.82
C THR A 331 3.26 -7.53 20.13
N ALA A 332 2.94 -8.11 18.97
CA ALA A 332 3.87 -8.85 18.16
C ALA A 332 3.62 -8.69 16.66
N ASP A 333 4.71 -8.59 15.90
CA ASP A 333 4.67 -8.82 14.45
C ASP A 333 4.77 -10.32 14.20
N GLY A 334 3.81 -10.86 13.46
CA GLY A 334 3.73 -12.29 13.17
C GLY A 334 4.10 -12.61 11.73
N THR A 335 4.92 -13.64 11.59
CA THR A 335 5.29 -14.25 10.31
C THR A 335 4.92 -15.72 10.37
N LEU A 336 3.96 -16.13 9.55
CA LEU A 336 3.69 -17.53 9.26
C LEU A 336 4.61 -17.95 8.11
N MET A 337 5.44 -18.95 8.34
CA MET A 337 6.36 -19.43 7.32
C MET A 337 6.56 -20.93 7.43
N SER A 338 6.70 -21.56 6.28
CA SER A 338 7.10 -22.95 6.21
C SER A 338 8.54 -23.14 6.71
N THR A 339 8.80 -24.34 7.22
CA THR A 339 10.10 -24.86 7.64
C THR A 339 10.48 -26.06 6.77
N PRO A 340 11.71 -26.58 6.86
CA PRO A 340 12.09 -27.80 6.14
C PRO A 340 11.18 -29.00 6.41
N ASP A 341 10.54 -29.05 7.58
CA ASP A 341 9.62 -30.13 7.98
C ASP A 341 8.15 -29.81 7.68
N THR A 342 7.84 -28.61 7.17
CA THR A 342 6.47 -28.24 6.83
C THR A 342 5.92 -29.11 5.72
N HIS A 343 4.83 -29.80 6.04
CA HIS A 343 4.08 -30.59 5.09
C HIS A 343 2.79 -29.85 4.73
N VAL A 344 2.70 -29.40 3.48
CA VAL A 344 1.47 -28.84 2.91
C VAL A 344 0.80 -29.90 2.05
N ASN A 345 -0.40 -30.33 2.43
CA ASN A 345 -1.23 -31.22 1.62
C ASN A 345 -2.32 -30.41 0.93
N ARG A 346 -2.35 -30.50 -0.40
CA ARG A 346 -3.39 -29.93 -1.25
C ARG A 346 -4.37 -31.02 -1.66
N THR A 347 -5.67 -30.75 -1.52
CA THR A 347 -6.75 -31.64 -1.97
C THR A 347 -7.80 -30.84 -2.74
N GLY A 348 -8.61 -31.52 -3.55
CA GLY A 348 -9.56 -30.87 -4.46
C GLY A 348 -8.93 -30.50 -5.80
N THR A 349 -9.61 -29.63 -6.54
CA THR A 349 -9.13 -29.12 -7.85
C THR A 349 -9.43 -27.64 -7.98
N PRO A 350 -8.64 -26.85 -8.73
CA PRO A 350 -8.93 -25.44 -8.93
C PRO A 350 -10.38 -25.17 -9.38
N ALA A 351 -10.90 -26.01 -10.29
CA ALA A 351 -12.25 -25.87 -10.86
C ALA A 351 -13.40 -26.12 -9.86
N THR A 352 -13.13 -26.76 -8.72
CA THR A 352 -14.13 -27.08 -7.69
C THR A 352 -13.84 -26.41 -6.35
N GLY A 353 -12.74 -25.67 -6.26
CA GLY A 353 -12.17 -25.25 -5.00
C GLY A 353 -11.24 -26.30 -4.40
N GLU A 354 -10.35 -25.82 -3.55
CA GLU A 354 -9.23 -26.59 -3.01
C GLU A 354 -9.15 -26.42 -1.50
N THR A 355 -8.60 -27.44 -0.85
CA THR A 355 -8.26 -27.39 0.58
C THR A 355 -6.77 -27.60 0.73
N TYR A 356 -6.13 -26.66 1.41
CA TYR A 356 -4.73 -26.74 1.81
C TYR A 356 -4.70 -26.98 3.32
N THR A 357 -4.06 -28.06 3.74
CA THR A 357 -3.74 -28.30 5.15
C THR A 357 -2.24 -28.24 5.33
N PHE A 358 -1.78 -27.55 6.35
CA PHE A 358 -0.37 -27.53 6.71
C PHE A 358 -0.18 -27.95 8.16
N ASP A 359 0.80 -28.81 8.36
CA ASP A 359 1.27 -29.21 9.68
C ASP A 359 2.70 -28.69 9.84
N THR A 360 3.03 -28.15 11.01
CA THR A 360 4.37 -27.68 11.39
C THR A 360 4.88 -26.42 10.66
N GLU A 361 4.00 -25.47 10.35
CA GLU A 361 4.46 -24.12 9.98
C GLU A 361 4.95 -23.37 11.23
N MET A 362 6.00 -22.57 11.08
CA MET A 362 6.43 -21.68 12.15
C MET A 362 5.62 -20.40 12.07
N LEU A 363 4.76 -20.18 13.06
CA LEU A 363 4.30 -18.83 13.38
C LEU A 363 5.33 -18.18 14.31
N GLN A 364 6.16 -17.33 13.74
CA GLN A 364 7.12 -16.52 14.46
C GLN A 364 6.46 -15.20 14.91
N LEU A 365 6.43 -14.95 16.21
CA LEU A 365 5.95 -13.71 16.81
C LEU A 365 7.14 -12.91 17.35
N SER A 366 7.44 -11.78 16.71
CA SER A 366 8.46 -10.84 17.18
C SER A 366 7.82 -9.84 18.13
N LEU A 367 8.13 -9.94 19.42
CA LEU A 367 7.48 -9.15 20.47
C LEU A 367 8.01 -7.71 20.47
N SER A 368 7.13 -6.73 20.66
CA SER A 368 7.50 -5.31 20.82
C SER A 368 8.38 -5.00 22.04
N GLY A 369 8.36 -5.85 23.07
CA GLY A 369 9.28 -5.79 24.22
C GLY A 369 10.66 -6.38 23.95
N GLY A 370 10.87 -6.91 22.74
CA GLY A 370 12.04 -7.70 22.37
C GLY A 370 11.81 -9.20 22.56
N GLY A 371 12.54 -10.01 21.79
CA GLY A 371 12.40 -11.46 21.78
C GLY A 371 11.49 -11.98 20.67
N VAL A 372 11.67 -13.25 20.36
CA VAL A 372 10.96 -13.96 19.29
C VAL A 372 10.37 -15.23 19.88
N LYS A 373 9.08 -15.45 19.64
CA LYS A 373 8.37 -16.66 20.03
C LYS A 373 8.00 -17.46 18.79
N THR A 374 8.36 -18.72 18.77
CA THR A 374 8.11 -19.60 17.62
C THR A 374 7.09 -20.65 18.01
N LEU A 375 5.89 -20.53 17.46
CA LEU A 375 4.80 -21.46 17.68
C LEU A 375 4.77 -22.44 16.51
N MET A 376 4.69 -23.74 16.81
CA MET A 376 4.36 -24.73 15.80
C MET A 376 2.87 -24.58 15.50
N ALA A 377 2.59 -24.06 14.30
CA ALA A 377 1.26 -23.81 13.81
C ALA A 377 0.81 -24.91 12.86
N GLN A 378 -0.48 -25.18 12.90
CA GLN A 378 -1.19 -26.03 11.96
C GLN A 378 -2.43 -25.30 11.50
N GLY A 379 -2.82 -25.53 10.26
CA GLY A 379 -3.94 -24.81 9.70
C GLY A 379 -4.57 -25.47 8.49
N GLU A 380 -5.66 -24.87 8.08
CA GLU A 380 -6.50 -25.30 6.98
C GLU A 380 -7.05 -24.07 6.27
N ILE A 381 -6.90 -24.05 4.95
CA ILE A 381 -7.32 -22.97 4.08
C ILE A 381 -8.18 -23.56 2.97
N HIS A 382 -9.31 -22.92 2.70
CA HIS A 382 -10.18 -23.26 1.58
C HIS A 382 -10.08 -22.18 0.52
N THR A 383 -10.11 -22.58 -0.75
CA THR A 383 -10.19 -21.65 -1.87
C THR A 383 -11.49 -21.88 -2.62
N ALA A 384 -12.12 -20.79 -3.06
CA ALA A 384 -13.25 -20.87 -3.98
C ALA A 384 -12.81 -21.47 -5.33
N PRO A 385 -13.77 -22.02 -6.10
CA PRO A 385 -13.52 -22.45 -7.47
C PRO A 385 -12.95 -21.34 -8.36
N ARG A 386 -12.03 -21.71 -9.26
CA ARG A 386 -11.44 -20.85 -10.30
C ARG A 386 -11.27 -21.60 -11.60
N THR A 387 -11.11 -20.89 -12.72
CA THR A 387 -10.80 -21.50 -14.02
C THR A 387 -9.28 -21.63 -14.17
N PRO A 388 -8.68 -22.82 -13.96
CA PRO A 388 -7.23 -22.97 -14.13
C PRO A 388 -6.80 -22.69 -15.57
N GLY A 389 -5.70 -21.97 -15.70
CA GLY A 389 -5.11 -21.57 -16.99
C GLY A 389 -5.59 -20.21 -17.51
N ASP A 390 -6.64 -19.62 -16.96
CA ASP A 390 -7.03 -18.25 -17.31
C ASP A 390 -5.91 -17.28 -16.91
N PRO A 391 -5.47 -16.35 -17.79
CA PRO A 391 -4.34 -15.45 -17.52
C PRO A 391 -4.45 -14.66 -16.21
N VAL A 392 -5.67 -14.46 -15.72
CA VAL A 392 -5.95 -13.95 -14.36
C VAL A 392 -6.98 -14.88 -13.71
N GLN A 393 -6.64 -15.41 -12.53
CA GLN A 393 -7.55 -16.21 -11.71
C GLN A 393 -7.73 -15.49 -10.37
N SER A 394 -8.91 -14.94 -10.14
CA SER A 394 -9.28 -14.23 -8.91
C SER A 394 -10.38 -15.00 -8.19
N PHE A 395 -10.16 -15.30 -6.91
CA PHE A 395 -11.04 -16.17 -6.13
C PHE A 395 -10.88 -15.90 -4.64
N ASP A 396 -11.99 -16.09 -3.91
CA ASP A 396 -12.00 -15.95 -2.47
C ASP A 396 -11.25 -17.09 -1.79
N THR A 397 -10.62 -16.78 -0.68
CA THR A 397 -9.96 -17.76 0.19
C THR A 397 -10.50 -17.61 1.61
N ASP A 398 -10.43 -18.68 2.39
CA ASP A 398 -10.85 -18.66 3.79
C ASP A 398 -9.87 -19.45 4.63
N MET A 399 -9.29 -18.81 5.65
CA MET A 399 -8.50 -19.53 6.65
C MET A 399 -9.49 -20.17 7.62
N THR A 400 -9.80 -21.45 7.42
CA THR A 400 -10.81 -22.13 8.24
C THR A 400 -10.28 -22.50 9.61
N ARG A 401 -8.97 -22.77 9.70
CA ARG A 401 -8.29 -23.06 10.96
C ARG A 401 -6.86 -22.55 10.91
N LEU A 402 -6.44 -21.88 11.97
CA LEU A 402 -5.04 -21.65 12.29
C LEU A 402 -4.89 -21.78 13.80
N GLN A 403 -4.01 -22.66 14.25
CA GLN A 403 -3.77 -22.83 15.67
C GLN A 403 -2.31 -23.18 15.92
N GLY A 404 -1.75 -22.66 17.01
CA GLY A 404 -0.39 -22.95 17.42
C GLY A 404 -0.19 -22.64 18.89
N GLN A 405 0.79 -23.28 19.51
CA GLN A 405 1.17 -22.97 20.88
C GLN A 405 2.67 -23.14 21.08
N LEU A 406 3.23 -22.45 22.08
CA LEU A 406 4.60 -22.69 22.51
C LEU A 406 4.74 -24.09 23.12
N PRO A 407 5.90 -24.74 22.94
CA PRO A 407 6.24 -25.92 23.72
C PRO A 407 6.44 -25.54 25.20
N PRO A 408 6.29 -26.50 26.14
CA PRO A 408 6.54 -26.24 27.56
C PRO A 408 7.97 -25.75 27.84
N GLY A 409 8.14 -24.89 28.83
CA GLY A 409 9.44 -24.45 29.33
C GLY A 409 9.96 -23.13 28.75
N ASP A 410 9.12 -22.35 28.07
CA ASP A 410 9.47 -20.99 27.69
C ASP A 410 9.63 -20.10 28.95
N PRO A 411 10.69 -19.27 29.04
CA PRO A 411 10.95 -18.47 30.25
C PRO A 411 9.99 -17.31 30.46
N ASP A 412 9.23 -16.91 29.43
CA ASP A 412 8.29 -15.79 29.52
C ASP A 412 6.85 -16.28 29.67
N PHE A 413 6.51 -17.43 29.07
CA PHE A 413 5.15 -17.95 29.00
C PHE A 413 5.07 -19.45 29.38
N ASP A 414 4.26 -19.78 30.39
CA ASP A 414 3.80 -21.16 30.61
C ASP A 414 2.78 -21.60 29.54
N LEU A 415 2.04 -20.63 29.00
CA LEU A 415 1.15 -20.81 27.86
C LEU A 415 1.27 -19.57 26.96
N LEU A 416 1.45 -19.81 25.67
CA LEU A 416 1.14 -18.85 24.63
C LEU A 416 0.53 -19.63 23.48
N ARG A 417 -0.75 -19.41 23.22
CA ARG A 417 -1.53 -20.14 22.23
C ARG A 417 -2.29 -19.18 21.36
N ILE A 418 -2.25 -19.40 20.05
CA ILE A 418 -3.08 -18.71 19.08
C ILE A 418 -4.15 -19.67 18.53
N VAL A 419 -5.35 -19.14 18.32
CA VAL A 419 -6.42 -19.80 17.57
C VAL A 419 -7.05 -18.74 16.65
N ALA A 420 -7.26 -19.08 15.38
CA ALA A 420 -7.95 -18.25 14.40
C ALA A 420 -8.72 -19.13 13.41
N GLY A 421 -9.54 -18.50 12.58
CA GLY A 421 -10.24 -19.15 11.48
C GLY A 421 -11.74 -19.37 11.70
N THR A 422 -12.47 -19.44 10.58
CA THR A 422 -13.95 -19.52 10.54
C THR A 422 -14.49 -20.78 11.20
N GLY A 423 -13.74 -21.89 11.12
CA GLY A 423 -14.06 -23.14 11.82
C GLY A 423 -14.04 -23.02 13.35
N ASN A 424 -13.39 -21.98 13.88
CA ASN A 424 -13.39 -21.64 15.30
C ASN A 424 -14.41 -20.53 15.65
N GLY A 425 -15.30 -20.16 14.72
CA GLY A 425 -16.28 -19.09 14.89
C GLY A 425 -15.69 -17.67 14.79
N MET A 426 -14.46 -17.54 14.28
CA MET A 426 -13.78 -16.25 14.10
C MET A 426 -13.67 -15.93 12.60
N PRO A 427 -14.16 -14.77 12.11
CA PRO A 427 -14.04 -14.41 10.70
C PRO A 427 -12.58 -14.46 10.23
N SER A 428 -12.33 -15.05 9.05
CA SER A 428 -10.99 -15.06 8.46
C SER A 428 -11.00 -15.00 6.93
N PRO A 429 -11.78 -14.07 6.32
CA PRO A 429 -11.88 -13.97 4.89
C PRO A 429 -10.51 -13.62 4.28
N GLY A 430 -10.27 -14.16 3.11
CA GLY A 430 -9.12 -13.85 2.29
C GLY A 430 -9.50 -13.74 0.82
N HIS A 431 -8.54 -13.29 0.03
CA HIS A 431 -8.68 -13.26 -1.40
C HIS A 431 -7.33 -13.55 -2.04
N THR A 432 -7.37 -14.24 -3.18
CA THR A 432 -6.17 -14.53 -3.97
C THR A 432 -6.39 -14.17 -5.43
N THR A 433 -5.40 -13.50 -6.01
CA THR A 433 -5.29 -13.25 -7.45
C THR A 433 -4.00 -13.87 -7.97
N LEU A 434 -4.13 -14.82 -8.90
CA LEU A 434 -3.05 -15.38 -9.69
C LEU A 434 -3.00 -14.66 -11.03
N THR A 435 -1.85 -14.11 -11.40
CA THR A 435 -1.65 -13.45 -12.71
C THR A 435 -0.53 -14.13 -13.47
N GLN A 436 -0.83 -14.66 -14.66
CA GLN A 436 0.17 -15.27 -15.52
C GLN A 436 1.12 -14.20 -16.07
N LEU A 437 2.41 -14.46 -15.93
CA LEU A 437 3.50 -13.61 -16.37
C LEU A 437 3.97 -14.02 -17.77
N PRO A 438 4.63 -13.12 -18.54
CA PRO A 438 5.10 -13.44 -19.90
C PRO A 438 6.08 -14.61 -19.99
N ASN A 439 6.80 -14.92 -18.90
CA ASN A 439 7.70 -16.07 -18.78
C ASN A 439 6.95 -17.39 -18.49
N GLY A 440 5.63 -17.36 -18.38
CA GLY A 440 4.78 -18.49 -18.03
C GLY A 440 4.57 -18.68 -16.53
N ASN A 441 5.37 -18.05 -15.66
CA ASN A 441 5.19 -18.10 -14.21
C ASN A 441 3.91 -17.37 -13.78
N TRP A 442 3.56 -17.47 -12.51
CA TRP A 442 2.41 -16.81 -11.92
C TRP A 442 2.84 -15.90 -10.80
N ASN A 443 2.42 -14.65 -10.86
CA ASN A 443 2.41 -13.78 -9.70
C ASN A 443 1.25 -14.19 -8.77
N ILE A 444 1.54 -14.30 -7.48
CA ILE A 444 0.58 -14.62 -6.43
C ILE A 444 0.40 -13.43 -5.49
N ASP A 445 -0.75 -12.78 -5.58
CA ASP A 445 -1.24 -11.83 -4.57
C ASP A 445 -2.29 -12.54 -3.72
N SER A 446 -1.99 -12.76 -2.43
CA SER A 446 -2.84 -13.53 -1.52
C SER A 446 -2.79 -12.93 -0.13
N PHE A 447 -3.96 -12.79 0.50
CA PHE A 447 -4.07 -12.31 1.88
C PHE A 447 -5.25 -12.91 2.63
N PHE A 448 -5.19 -12.79 3.95
CA PHE A 448 -6.25 -13.15 4.89
C PHE A 448 -6.39 -12.04 5.93
N ASP A 449 -7.60 -11.57 6.16
CA ASP A 449 -7.94 -10.76 7.33
C ASP A 449 -8.38 -11.71 8.45
N ILE A 450 -7.43 -12.14 9.27
CA ILE A 450 -7.69 -13.15 10.31
C ILE A 450 -8.15 -12.50 11.61
N THR A 451 -9.36 -12.82 12.07
CA THR A 451 -9.72 -12.66 13.47
C THR A 451 -9.08 -13.79 14.27
N TYR A 452 -8.28 -13.43 15.26
CA TYR A 452 -7.57 -14.36 16.13
C TYR A 452 -7.97 -14.19 17.58
N ARG A 453 -7.67 -15.22 18.37
CA ARG A 453 -7.59 -15.21 19.82
C ARG A 453 -6.22 -15.69 20.26
N ILE A 454 -5.55 -14.92 21.12
CA ILE A 454 -4.33 -15.35 21.80
C ILE A 454 -4.65 -15.57 23.28
N ASP A 455 -4.36 -16.77 23.78
CA ASP A 455 -4.41 -17.11 25.20
C ASP A 455 -2.99 -17.15 25.74
N PHE A 456 -2.74 -16.52 26.89
CA PHE A 456 -1.42 -16.56 27.53
C PHE A 456 -1.49 -16.79 29.04
N VAL A 457 -0.43 -17.39 29.57
CA VAL A 457 -0.13 -17.50 31.01
C VAL A 457 1.36 -17.23 31.15
N GLY A 458 1.74 -16.24 31.96
CA GLY A 458 3.14 -15.89 32.16
C GLY A 458 3.87 -16.87 33.07
N ALA A 459 5.10 -17.23 32.69
CA ALA A 459 5.91 -18.18 33.44
C ALA A 459 6.36 -17.61 34.80
N PRO A 460 6.43 -18.41 35.88
CA PRO A 460 6.97 -18.00 37.16
C PRO A 460 8.40 -17.45 37.03
N GLY A 461 8.63 -16.24 37.56
CA GLY A 461 9.94 -15.56 37.48
C GLY A 461 10.22 -14.85 36.15
N GLY A 462 9.35 -15.00 35.14
CA GLY A 462 9.42 -14.28 33.87
C GLY A 462 8.77 -12.88 33.92
N PRO A 463 8.86 -12.11 32.83
CA PRO A 463 8.31 -10.75 32.72
C PRO A 463 6.77 -10.69 32.89
N TYR A 464 6.07 -11.78 32.59
CA TYR A 464 4.62 -11.87 32.71
C TYR A 464 4.16 -12.70 33.93
N ALA A 465 5.06 -13.00 34.87
CA ALA A 465 4.76 -13.86 36.02
C ALA A 465 3.50 -13.38 36.78
N GLY A 466 2.58 -14.32 37.03
CA GLY A 466 1.31 -14.04 37.71
C GLY A 466 0.23 -13.40 36.83
N GLN A 467 0.52 -13.16 35.54
CA GLN A 467 -0.45 -12.68 34.57
C GLN A 467 -1.00 -13.83 33.72
N SER A 468 -2.26 -13.73 33.33
CA SER A 468 -2.88 -14.60 32.33
C SER A 468 -4.06 -13.88 31.71
N GLY A 469 -4.41 -14.24 30.48
CA GLY A 469 -5.50 -13.60 29.78
C GLY A 469 -5.76 -14.18 28.41
N SER A 470 -6.78 -13.62 27.76
CA SER A 470 -7.13 -13.90 26.38
C SER A 470 -7.39 -12.58 25.67
N THR A 471 -6.80 -12.42 24.50
CA THR A 471 -6.93 -11.23 23.66
C THR A 471 -7.53 -11.65 22.33
N THR A 472 -8.31 -10.77 21.72
CA THR A 472 -8.88 -10.99 20.39
C THR A 472 -8.64 -9.77 19.53
N GLY A 473 -8.22 -9.99 18.30
CA GLY A 473 -8.01 -8.92 17.34
C GLY A 473 -8.21 -9.40 15.92
N THR A 474 -8.16 -8.48 14.97
CA THR A 474 -8.11 -8.81 13.55
C THR A 474 -6.85 -8.18 12.97
N ILE A 475 -6.13 -8.94 12.17
CA ILE A 475 -4.96 -8.46 11.43
C ILE A 475 -5.00 -8.97 9.99
N ARG A 476 -4.34 -8.26 9.08
CA ARG A 476 -4.11 -8.76 7.73
C ARG A 476 -2.81 -9.54 7.67
N MET A 477 -2.88 -10.82 7.30
CA MET A 477 -1.74 -11.66 6.92
C MET A 477 -1.63 -11.67 5.39
N GLN A 478 -0.58 -11.08 4.85
CA GLN A 478 -0.34 -10.97 3.42
C GLN A 478 0.82 -11.89 3.01
N HIS A 479 0.69 -12.55 1.87
CA HIS A 479 1.77 -13.32 1.26
C HIS A 479 2.95 -12.38 0.96
N VAL A 480 4.14 -12.77 1.42
CA VAL A 480 5.39 -12.04 1.20
C VAL A 480 6.42 -13.00 0.64
N CYS A 481 7.11 -12.59 -0.42
CA CYS A 481 8.05 -13.49 -1.05
C CYS A 481 9.33 -13.58 -0.20
N PRO A 482 9.92 -14.78 -0.01
CA PRO A 482 11.30 -14.83 0.42
C PRO A 482 12.13 -14.06 -0.60
N ASN A 483 12.97 -13.13 -0.13
CA ASN A 483 13.92 -12.42 -0.98
C ASN A 483 14.57 -13.47 -1.89
N GLN A 484 14.36 -13.37 -3.20
CA GLN A 484 15.23 -14.00 -4.17
C GLN A 484 16.58 -13.30 -3.96
N GLY A 485 17.36 -13.84 -3.03
CA GLY A 485 18.73 -13.42 -2.81
C GLY A 485 19.37 -13.40 -4.17
N THR A 486 20.01 -12.27 -4.49
CA THR A 486 20.95 -12.12 -5.61
C THR A 486 21.57 -13.48 -5.90
N ALA A 487 21.25 -14.06 -7.05
CA ALA A 487 21.99 -15.17 -7.61
C ALA A 487 23.43 -14.66 -7.80
N GLY A 488 24.21 -14.74 -6.73
CA GLY A 488 25.65 -14.62 -6.77
C GLY A 488 26.14 -15.85 -7.51
N GLU A 489 26.66 -15.60 -8.69
CA GLU A 489 27.48 -16.49 -9.49
C GLU A 489 28.24 -17.49 -8.59
N LEU A 490 27.88 -18.76 -8.67
CA LEU A 490 28.85 -19.83 -8.55
C LEU A 490 29.24 -20.23 -9.96
N HIS A 491 30.12 -19.41 -10.55
CA HIS A 491 30.99 -19.87 -11.62
C HIS A 491 32.10 -20.74 -11.00
N ASP A 492 32.36 -21.84 -11.71
CA ASP A 492 33.38 -22.89 -11.51
C ASP A 492 34.65 -22.53 -10.72
N GLY A 493 35.13 -23.54 -9.96
CA GLY A 493 36.57 -23.70 -9.72
C GLY A 493 36.97 -24.50 -8.48
N GLN A 494 36.86 -25.84 -8.52
CA GLN A 494 37.95 -26.82 -8.29
C GLN A 494 37.45 -28.26 -8.21
#